data_AF-A0AAV8RSH6-F1
#
_entry.id   AF-A0AAV8RSH6-F1
#
_cell.length_a   1.000
_cell.length_b   1.000
_cell.length_c   1.000
_cell.angle_alpha   90.00
_cell.angle_beta   90.00
_cell.angle_gamma   90.00
#
_symmetry.space_group_name_H-M   'P 1'
#
loop_
_entity.id
_entity.type
_entity.pdbx_description
1 polymer ?
#
loop_
_entity_poly.entity_id
_entity_poly.type
_entity_poly.pdbx_seq_one_letter_code
_entity_poly.pdbx_strand_id
1 'polypeptide(L)'
;MDLNRKIPLHAVLFAAFVGSAAASSFISGDVFVSHGSGGRNLLQAKTSCPVNFEFMNYTIITSKCKGPQYPATPCCGALKEFACPYAAELNDLTNDCASTMFSYINLYGRYPPGLFASECREGKEGLSCTAYAPQSENASQNDSSSSHIHMSLISIVFLVCGIVLQLLFS
;
A
#
# COMPACT_ATOMS: atom_id res chain seq x y z
N MET A 1 40.65 34.93 50.19
CA MET A 1 39.87 35.97 49.49
C MET A 1 40.34 35.93 48.03
N ASP A 2 40.09 34.86 47.29
CA ASP A 2 38.79 34.47 46.69
C ASP A 2 38.29 35.59 45.77
N LEU A 3 37.97 35.42 44.50
CA LEU A 3 37.48 34.24 43.80
C LEU A 3 37.62 34.47 42.28
N ASN A 4 38.35 33.57 41.62
CA ASN A 4 37.93 32.78 40.46
C ASN A 4 36.75 33.30 39.59
N ARG A 5 36.96 33.43 38.27
CA ARG A 5 36.21 32.67 37.23
C ARG A 5 36.57 33.12 35.81
N LYS A 6 37.60 32.49 35.24
CA LYS A 6 37.61 32.21 33.79
C LYS A 6 36.74 30.97 33.59
N ILE A 7 35.43 31.17 33.46
CA ILE A 7 34.53 30.09 33.03
C ILE A 7 34.78 29.88 31.53
N PRO A 8 35.30 28.73 31.10
CA PRO A 8 35.38 28.44 29.68
C PRO A 8 33.95 28.33 29.14
N LEU A 9 33.68 29.03 28.05
CA LEU A 9 32.39 29.08 27.33
C LEU A 9 31.79 27.68 27.08
N HIS A 10 32.63 26.64 27.07
CA HIS A 10 32.24 25.23 26.97
C HIS A 10 31.41 24.69 28.15
N ALA A 11 31.54 25.27 29.35
CA ALA A 11 30.76 24.86 30.52
C ALA A 11 29.29 25.35 30.46
N VAL A 12 29.00 26.38 29.67
CA VAL A 12 27.64 26.91 29.50
C VAL A 12 26.86 26.12 28.44
N LEU A 13 27.53 25.56 27.43
CA LEU A 13 26.88 24.81 26.35
C LEU A 13 26.53 23.35 26.75
N PHE A 14 27.32 22.73 27.63
CA PHE A 14 27.03 21.37 28.13
C PHE A 14 25.84 21.29 29.10
N ALA A 15 25.46 22.42 29.72
CA ALA A 15 24.31 22.49 30.63
C ALA A 15 22.95 22.57 29.90
N ALA A 16 22.95 22.75 28.57
CA ALA A 16 21.71 22.82 27.78
C ALA A 16 21.22 21.45 27.25
N PHE A 17 21.98 20.36 27.45
CA PHE A 17 21.63 19.03 26.92
C PHE A 17 21.32 17.96 28.00
N VAL A 18 21.30 18.35 29.28
CA VAL A 18 20.86 17.50 30.40
C VAL A 18 19.57 18.09 30.97
N GLY A 19 18.46 17.93 30.25
CA GLY A 19 17.21 18.57 30.63
C GLY A 19 15.98 18.15 29.84
N SER A 20 15.83 16.86 29.53
CA SER A 20 14.54 16.34 29.02
C SER A 20 14.43 14.82 29.18
N ALA A 21 14.35 14.37 30.43
CA ALA A 21 13.75 13.09 30.78
C ALA A 21 12.86 13.30 32.02
N ALA A 22 11.68 12.70 31.99
CA ALA A 22 10.60 12.74 32.98
C ALA A 22 9.63 13.94 32.93
N ALA A 23 8.77 13.93 31.90
CA ALA A 23 7.37 14.34 32.08
C ALA A 23 6.50 13.09 31.89
N SER A 24 6.37 12.28 32.95
CA SER A 24 5.25 11.33 33.05
C SER A 24 4.03 12.13 33.47
N SER A 25 3.22 12.57 32.50
CA SER A 25 1.85 12.98 32.80
C SER A 25 1.07 11.72 33.18
N PHE A 26 0.98 11.45 34.49
CA PHE A 26 -0.05 10.58 35.01
C PHE A 26 -1.40 11.23 34.69
N ILE A 27 -2.05 10.81 33.61
CA ILE A 27 -3.46 11.14 33.39
C ILE A 27 -4.25 10.30 34.38
N SER A 28 -4.73 10.98 35.41
CA SER A 28 -5.68 10.47 36.39
C SER A 28 -6.89 9.91 35.66
N GLY A 29 -7.29 8.68 36.00
CA GLY A 29 -8.54 8.10 35.53
C GLY A 29 -9.71 8.91 36.07
N ASP A 30 -10.51 9.46 35.17
CA ASP A 30 -11.93 9.66 35.39
C ASP A 30 -12.65 9.43 34.05
N VAL A 31 -13.51 8.41 34.09
CA VAL A 31 -14.71 8.25 33.28
C VAL A 31 -14.54 8.32 31.75
N PHE A 32 -14.46 7.13 31.15
CA PHE A 32 -15.07 6.90 29.83
C PHE A 32 -16.56 7.22 29.93
N VAL A 33 -16.95 8.49 29.76
CA VAL A 33 -18.24 8.78 29.13
C VAL A 33 -18.01 8.35 27.71
N SER A 34 -18.46 7.13 27.40
CA SER A 34 -18.80 6.74 26.05
C SER A 34 -19.89 7.69 25.59
N HIS A 35 -19.50 8.90 25.19
CA HIS A 35 -20.31 9.66 24.26
C HIS A 35 -20.24 8.79 23.03
N GLY A 36 -21.33 8.04 22.80
CA GLY A 36 -21.57 7.28 21.60
C GLY A 36 -21.51 8.24 20.42
N SER A 37 -20.30 8.62 20.02
CA SER A 37 -19.98 8.88 18.64
C SER A 37 -20.13 7.51 18.02
N GLY A 38 -21.38 7.20 17.66
CA GLY A 38 -21.64 6.33 16.54
C GLY A 38 -20.87 6.96 15.40
N GLY A 39 -19.62 6.52 15.25
CA GLY A 39 -18.87 6.58 14.02
C GLY A 39 -19.70 5.77 13.05
N ARG A 40 -20.74 6.42 12.52
CA ARG A 40 -21.39 6.03 11.30
C ARG A 40 -20.26 6.08 10.29
N ASN A 41 -19.54 4.98 10.13
CA ASN A 41 -19.00 4.65 8.83
C ASN A 41 -20.20 4.83 7.93
N LEU A 42 -20.19 5.90 7.13
CA LEU A 42 -21.12 6.00 6.05
C LEU A 42 -20.84 4.73 5.26
N LEU A 43 -21.73 3.74 5.36
CA LEU A 43 -21.97 2.87 4.22
C LEU A 43 -22.31 3.88 3.13
N GLN A 44 -21.31 4.31 2.37
CA GLN A 44 -21.53 5.06 1.16
C GLN A 44 -22.48 4.16 0.40
N ALA A 45 -23.74 4.56 0.32
CA ALA A 45 -24.77 3.79 -0.32
C ALA A 45 -24.45 3.81 -1.81
N LYS A 46 -23.58 2.88 -2.21
CA LYS A 46 -23.23 2.63 -3.59
C LYS A 46 -24.48 2.13 -4.28
N THR A 47 -24.69 2.57 -5.51
CA THR A 47 -25.76 2.03 -6.33
C THR A 47 -25.47 0.58 -6.66
N SER A 48 -26.52 -0.23 -6.78
CA SER A 48 -26.38 -1.63 -7.21
C SER A 48 -25.72 -1.70 -8.57
N CYS A 49 -24.82 -2.66 -8.74
CA CYS A 49 -24.18 -2.94 -10.01
C CYS A 49 -25.22 -3.31 -11.08
N PRO A 50 -25.20 -2.67 -12.28
CA PRO A 50 -26.08 -3.03 -13.38
C PRO A 50 -25.67 -4.36 -14.05
N VAL A 51 -24.43 -4.83 -13.84
CA VAL A 51 -23.93 -6.10 -14.36
C VAL A 51 -24.17 -7.22 -13.36
N ASN A 52 -24.79 -8.31 -13.82
CA ASN A 52 -25.08 -9.45 -12.97
C ASN A 52 -23.90 -10.42 -12.89
N PHE A 53 -22.95 -10.15 -11.99
CA PHE A 53 -21.77 -10.99 -11.82
C PHE A 53 -22.09 -12.40 -11.26
N GLU A 54 -23.24 -12.62 -10.63
CA GLU A 54 -23.56 -13.93 -10.02
C GLU A 54 -23.50 -15.09 -11.00
N PHE A 55 -24.02 -14.91 -12.23
CA PHE A 55 -24.16 -15.98 -13.22
C PHE A 55 -23.07 -15.96 -14.30
N MET A 56 -21.95 -15.29 -14.02
CA MET A 56 -20.82 -15.20 -14.96
C MET A 56 -20.00 -16.49 -15.00
N ASN A 57 -19.26 -16.69 -16.11
CA ASN A 57 -18.37 -17.85 -16.23
C ASN A 57 -17.01 -17.58 -15.57
N TYR A 58 -16.87 -18.04 -14.32
CA TYR A 58 -15.64 -17.91 -13.54
C TYR A 58 -14.50 -18.85 -13.93
N THR A 59 -14.75 -19.79 -14.86
CA THR A 59 -13.75 -20.77 -15.32
C THR A 59 -12.52 -20.10 -15.92
N ILE A 60 -12.70 -18.94 -16.55
CA ILE A 60 -11.61 -18.16 -17.14
C ILE A 60 -10.54 -17.79 -16.10
N ILE A 61 -10.95 -17.55 -14.85
CA ILE A 61 -10.05 -17.29 -13.71
C ILE A 61 -9.63 -18.61 -13.06
N THR A 62 -10.57 -19.47 -12.69
CA THR A 62 -10.29 -20.66 -11.86
C THR A 62 -9.48 -21.74 -12.58
N SER A 63 -9.52 -21.78 -13.91
CA SER A 63 -8.70 -22.71 -14.69
C SER A 63 -7.23 -22.29 -14.78
N LYS A 64 -6.95 -20.98 -14.77
CA LYS A 64 -5.62 -20.39 -14.99
C LYS A 64 -4.93 -19.98 -13.68
N CYS A 65 -5.68 -19.44 -12.72
CA CYS A 65 -5.17 -18.96 -11.44
C CYS A 65 -5.36 -20.03 -10.36
N LYS A 66 -4.32 -20.84 -10.11
CA LYS A 66 -4.38 -21.95 -9.15
C LYS A 66 -3.45 -21.75 -7.97
N GLY A 67 -3.93 -22.11 -6.79
CA GLY A 67 -3.14 -22.15 -5.56
C GLY A 67 -2.18 -23.35 -5.53
N PRO A 68 -1.26 -23.40 -4.54
CA PRO A 68 -1.18 -22.49 -3.39
C PRO A 68 -0.38 -21.21 -3.65
N GLN A 69 0.46 -21.18 -4.69
CA GLN A 69 1.38 -20.07 -4.94
C GLN A 69 0.74 -18.88 -5.67
N TYR A 70 -0.40 -19.09 -6.36
CA TYR A 70 -1.13 -18.07 -7.12
C TYR A 70 -0.21 -17.19 -7.99
N PRO A 71 0.46 -17.78 -9.00
CA PRO A 71 1.44 -17.03 -9.80
C PRO A 71 0.80 -15.82 -10.49
N ALA A 72 1.41 -14.64 -10.31
CA ALA A 72 0.87 -13.35 -10.75
C ALA A 72 0.53 -13.32 -12.25
N THR A 73 1.44 -13.74 -13.14
CA THR A 73 1.24 -13.65 -14.60
C THR A 73 -0.05 -14.32 -15.09
N PRO A 74 -0.32 -15.62 -14.85
CA PRO A 74 -1.57 -16.25 -15.27
C PRO A 74 -2.79 -15.74 -14.49
N CYS A 75 -2.64 -15.37 -13.21
CA CYS A 75 -3.75 -14.84 -12.41
C CYS A 75 -4.22 -13.47 -12.89
N CYS A 76 -3.29 -12.55 -13.12
CA CYS A 76 -3.58 -11.21 -13.59
C CYS A 76 -4.02 -11.19 -15.05
N GLY A 77 -3.44 -12.05 -15.90
CA GLY A 77 -3.92 -12.25 -17.27
C GLY A 77 -5.36 -12.73 -17.32
N ALA A 78 -5.71 -13.73 -16.51
CA ALA A 78 -7.08 -14.23 -16.43
C ALA A 78 -8.06 -13.21 -15.86
N LEU A 79 -7.63 -12.43 -14.85
CA LEU A 79 -8.45 -11.34 -14.31
C LEU A 79 -8.70 -10.26 -15.37
N LYS A 80 -7.69 -9.87 -16.16
CA LYS A 80 -7.87 -8.92 -17.27
C LYS A 80 -8.88 -9.44 -18.29
N GLU A 81 -8.76 -10.70 -18.69
CA GLU A 81 -9.66 -11.32 -19.65
C GLU A 81 -11.13 -11.32 -19.17
N PHE A 82 -11.34 -11.50 -17.86
CA PHE A 82 -12.67 -11.46 -17.25
C PHE A 82 -13.20 -10.04 -17.02
N ALA A 83 -12.37 -9.13 -16.51
CA ALA A 83 -12.79 -7.84 -15.99
C ALA A 83 -12.78 -6.72 -17.04
N CYS A 84 -11.89 -6.79 -18.03
CA CYS A 84 -11.73 -5.71 -19.01
C CYS A 84 -12.98 -5.39 -19.85
N PRO A 85 -13.86 -6.35 -20.20
CA PRO A 85 -15.13 -6.03 -20.86
C PRO A 85 -16.05 -5.13 -20.03
N TYR A 86 -15.87 -5.09 -18.70
CA TYR A 86 -16.70 -4.35 -17.74
C TYR A 86 -15.91 -3.23 -17.04
N ALA A 87 -14.81 -2.78 -17.65
CA ALA A 87 -13.90 -1.81 -17.01
C ALA A 87 -14.60 -0.48 -16.71
N ALA A 88 -15.60 -0.07 -17.48
CA ALA A 88 -16.32 1.19 -17.24
C ALA A 88 -17.13 1.11 -15.93
N GLU A 89 -17.88 0.03 -15.74
CA GLU A 89 -18.71 -0.20 -14.56
C GLU A 89 -17.86 -0.49 -13.33
N LEU A 90 -16.76 -1.25 -13.49
CA LEU A 90 -15.85 -1.59 -12.40
C LEU A 90 -15.05 -0.39 -11.87
N ASN A 91 -14.73 0.57 -12.75
CA ASN A 91 -14.00 1.79 -12.37
C ASN A 91 -14.93 2.93 -11.90
N ASP A 92 -16.25 2.74 -11.95
CA ASP A 92 -17.20 3.72 -11.42
C ASP A 92 -17.32 3.58 -9.89
N LEU A 93 -16.76 4.57 -9.20
CA LEU A 93 -16.74 4.63 -7.74
C LEU A 93 -18.12 4.87 -7.10
N THR A 94 -19.16 5.15 -7.89
CA THR A 94 -20.53 5.35 -7.37
C THR A 94 -21.31 4.05 -7.18
N ASN A 95 -20.90 2.96 -7.82
CA ASN A 95 -21.55 1.65 -7.73
C ASN A 95 -20.72 0.62 -6.93
N ASP A 96 -21.29 -0.56 -6.68
CA ASP A 96 -20.67 -1.66 -5.95
C ASP A 96 -20.11 -2.79 -6.84
N CYS A 97 -20.03 -2.60 -8.16
CA CYS A 97 -19.63 -3.62 -9.13
C CYS A 97 -18.29 -4.28 -8.78
N ALA A 98 -17.27 -3.50 -8.43
CA ALA A 98 -15.96 -4.04 -8.10
C ALA A 98 -16.00 -4.99 -6.88
N SER A 99 -16.69 -4.57 -5.81
CA SER A 99 -16.85 -5.38 -4.59
C SER A 99 -17.65 -6.65 -4.86
N THR A 100 -18.74 -6.54 -5.64
CA THR A 100 -19.59 -7.66 -6.03
C THR A 100 -18.82 -8.66 -6.90
N MET A 101 -18.10 -8.18 -7.91
CA MET A 101 -17.27 -9.00 -8.78
C MET A 101 -16.22 -9.79 -7.98
N PHE A 102 -15.42 -9.11 -7.14
CA PHE A 102 -14.39 -9.79 -6.34
C PHE A 102 -14.98 -10.75 -5.32
N SER A 103 -16.18 -10.48 -4.78
CA SER A 103 -16.85 -11.40 -3.86
C SER A 103 -17.16 -12.74 -4.53
N TYR A 104 -17.73 -12.73 -5.74
CA TYR A 104 -18.00 -13.96 -6.48
C TYR A 104 -16.72 -14.65 -6.98
N ILE A 105 -15.72 -13.89 -7.45
CA ILE A 105 -14.41 -14.46 -7.81
C ILE A 105 -13.83 -15.24 -6.63
N ASN A 106 -13.81 -14.64 -5.44
CA ASN A 106 -13.27 -15.26 -4.24
C ASN A 106 -14.11 -16.47 -3.79
N LEU A 107 -15.44 -16.39 -3.91
CA LEU A 107 -16.35 -17.45 -3.53
C LEU A 107 -16.18 -18.70 -4.43
N TYR A 108 -16.20 -18.53 -5.75
CA TYR A 108 -16.10 -19.64 -6.70
C TYR A 108 -14.68 -20.20 -6.83
N GLY A 109 -13.68 -19.33 -6.75
CA GLY A 109 -12.28 -19.72 -6.85
C GLY A 109 -11.61 -20.11 -5.53
N ARG A 110 -12.30 -19.92 -4.40
CA ARG A 110 -11.73 -20.08 -3.04
C ARG A 110 -10.45 -19.25 -2.84
N TYR A 111 -10.41 -18.04 -3.41
CA TYR A 111 -9.24 -17.16 -3.30
C TYR A 111 -9.21 -16.42 -1.96
N PRO A 112 -8.02 -16.21 -1.37
CA PRO A 112 -7.89 -15.36 -0.21
C PRO A 112 -8.23 -13.89 -0.56
N PRO A 113 -8.85 -13.16 0.38
CA PRO A 113 -9.22 -11.76 0.14
C PRO A 113 -7.97 -10.92 -0.13
N GLY A 114 -8.04 -10.07 -1.16
CA GLY A 114 -6.95 -9.17 -1.53
C GLY A 114 -5.88 -9.77 -2.44
N LEU A 115 -5.95 -11.07 -2.80
CA LEU A 115 -4.98 -11.72 -3.67
C LEU A 115 -4.71 -10.93 -4.96
N PHE A 116 -5.77 -10.59 -5.69
CA PHE A 116 -5.60 -9.87 -6.95
C PHE A 116 -5.12 -8.42 -6.76
N ALA A 117 -5.43 -7.79 -5.62
CA ALA A 117 -4.96 -6.45 -5.31
C ALA A 117 -3.48 -6.40 -4.89
N SER A 118 -2.94 -7.52 -4.37
CA SER A 118 -1.52 -7.68 -4.07
C SER A 118 -0.71 -8.11 -5.29
N GLU A 119 -1.21 -9.08 -6.05
CA GLU A 119 -0.48 -9.67 -7.17
C GLU A 119 -0.56 -8.85 -8.47
N CYS A 120 -1.68 -8.17 -8.72
CA CYS A 120 -1.96 -7.55 -10.02
C CYS A 120 -1.80 -6.03 -9.99
N ARG A 121 -0.56 -5.56 -10.15
CA ARG A 121 -0.23 -4.14 -10.31
C ARG A 121 0.72 -3.95 -11.49
N GLU A 122 0.27 -3.25 -12.53
CA GLU A 122 1.10 -2.90 -13.69
C GLU A 122 1.66 -1.48 -13.59
N GLY A 123 1.11 -0.64 -12.70
CA GLY A 123 1.55 0.72 -12.46
C GLY A 123 0.74 1.43 -11.37
N LYS A 124 0.81 2.77 -11.34
CA LYS A 124 0.05 3.60 -10.39
C LYS A 124 -1.46 3.56 -10.64
N GLU A 125 -1.84 3.43 -11.90
CA GLU A 125 -3.23 3.35 -12.37
C GLU A 125 -3.85 1.95 -12.19
N GLY A 126 -3.13 1.01 -11.57
CA GLY A 126 -3.60 -0.35 -11.35
C GLY A 126 -3.35 -1.28 -12.55
N LEU A 127 -4.41 -1.91 -13.03
CA LEU A 127 -4.37 -2.94 -14.06
C LEU A 127 -4.89 -2.36 -15.38
N SER A 128 -4.06 -2.34 -16.41
CA SER A 128 -4.41 -1.69 -17.68
C SER A 128 -5.12 -2.66 -18.62
N CYS A 129 -6.24 -2.25 -19.22
CA CYS A 129 -6.99 -3.08 -20.17
C CYS A 129 -6.57 -2.91 -21.64
N THR A 130 -5.50 -2.17 -21.94
CA THR A 130 -5.09 -1.83 -23.33
C THR A 130 -4.70 -3.04 -24.19
N ALA A 131 -4.50 -4.22 -23.60
CA ALA A 131 -4.19 -5.46 -24.32
C ALA A 131 -5.43 -6.28 -24.75
N TYR A 132 -6.64 -5.89 -24.33
CA TYR A 132 -7.89 -6.56 -24.72
C TYR A 132 -8.54 -5.83 -25.91
N ALA A 133 -7.76 -5.55 -26.95
CA ALA A 133 -8.32 -5.66 -28.30
C ALA A 133 -8.45 -7.17 -28.56
N PRO A 134 -9.52 -7.68 -29.22
CA PRO A 134 -9.60 -9.09 -29.57
C PRO A 134 -8.30 -9.49 -30.27
N GLN A 135 -7.56 -10.43 -29.68
CA GLN A 135 -6.28 -10.86 -30.21
C GLN A 135 -6.50 -11.48 -31.59
N SER A 136 -6.26 -10.70 -32.65
CA SER A 136 -5.69 -11.25 -33.86
C SER A 136 -4.29 -11.74 -33.51
N GLU A 137 -4.11 -13.04 -33.70
CA GLU A 137 -2.86 -13.75 -33.56
C GLU A 137 -1.80 -13.10 -34.48
N ASN A 138 -0.73 -12.55 -33.89
CA ASN A 138 0.61 -12.30 -34.43
C ASN A 138 1.20 -10.96 -33.96
N ALA A 139 2.02 -11.01 -32.91
CA ALA A 139 3.23 -10.18 -32.87
C ALA A 139 4.26 -10.84 -31.95
N SER A 140 5.36 -11.21 -32.58
CA SER A 140 6.51 -11.89 -32.02
C SER A 140 7.28 -11.03 -31.00
N GLN A 141 7.99 -11.73 -30.14
CA GLN A 141 8.99 -11.25 -29.19
C GLN A 141 9.99 -10.27 -29.84
N ASN A 142 10.36 -9.24 -29.09
CA ASN A 142 11.74 -8.86 -28.75
C ASN A 142 11.71 -7.49 -28.08
N ASP A 143 12.17 -7.38 -26.83
CA ASP A 143 13.14 -6.34 -26.48
C ASP A 143 13.82 -6.63 -25.15
N SER A 144 15.13 -6.46 -25.19
CA SER A 144 16.09 -6.75 -24.15
C SER A 144 16.36 -5.53 -23.28
N SER A 145 16.64 -5.77 -22.00
CA SER A 145 17.50 -4.97 -21.12
C SER A 145 17.17 -3.49 -20.89
N SER A 146 16.94 -3.10 -19.63
CA SER A 146 17.91 -2.29 -18.87
C SER A 146 17.29 -1.62 -17.63
N SER A 147 18.10 -1.61 -16.56
CA SER A 147 18.11 -0.65 -15.45
C SER A 147 17.08 -0.81 -14.32
N HIS A 148 17.44 -1.70 -13.39
CA HIS A 148 17.11 -1.54 -11.97
C HIS A 148 17.76 -0.25 -11.44
N ILE A 149 16.94 0.78 -11.19
CA ILE A 149 17.34 1.92 -10.34
C ILE A 149 16.77 1.65 -8.96
N HIS A 150 17.46 0.82 -8.18
CA HIS A 150 17.23 0.72 -6.74
C HIS A 150 17.86 1.97 -6.09
N MET A 151 17.04 3.00 -5.93
CA MET A 151 17.46 4.29 -5.37
C MET A 151 17.94 4.09 -3.93
N SER A 152 19.25 4.17 -3.76
CA SER A 152 19.99 4.03 -2.51
C SER A 152 19.52 5.04 -1.45
N LEU A 153 18.66 4.61 -0.54
CA LEU A 153 18.38 5.31 0.73
C LEU A 153 19.43 5.02 1.81
N ILE A 154 20.30 4.04 1.56
CA ILE A 154 21.32 3.59 2.52
C ILE A 154 22.48 4.59 2.59
N SER A 155 22.87 5.23 1.48
CA SER A 155 23.99 6.18 1.45
C SER A 155 23.77 7.47 2.28
N ILE A 156 22.51 7.86 2.51
CA ILE A 156 22.19 9.12 3.20
C ILE A 156 22.34 8.94 4.72
N VAL A 157 21.97 7.77 5.25
CA VAL A 157 22.05 7.44 6.68
C VAL A 157 23.52 7.38 7.15
N PHE A 158 24.42 6.84 6.33
CA PHE A 158 25.85 6.79 6.66
C PHE A 158 26.52 8.18 6.66
N LEU A 159 26.10 9.08 5.77
CA LEU A 159 26.64 10.45 5.72
C LEU A 159 26.24 11.24 6.97
N VAL A 160 24.99 11.14 7.40
CA VAL A 160 24.50 11.84 8.60
C VAL A 160 25.16 11.30 9.87
N CYS A 161 25.35 9.97 9.97
CA CYS A 161 25.99 9.35 11.13
C CYS A 161 27.49 9.72 11.24
N GLY A 162 28.20 9.80 10.11
CA GLY A 162 29.61 10.18 10.09
C GLY A 162 29.88 11.62 10.53
N ILE A 163 29.01 12.57 10.14
CA ILE A 163 29.14 13.99 10.53
C ILE A 163 28.92 14.15 12.03
N VAL A 164 27.97 13.40 12.62
CA VAL A 164 27.70 13.42 14.06
C VAL A 164 28.87 12.87 14.87
N LEU A 165 29.54 11.81 14.38
CA LEU A 165 30.73 11.26 15.04
C LEU A 165 31.94 12.21 14.95
N GLN A 166 32.17 12.85 13.81
CA GLN A 166 33.26 13.83 13.66
C GLN A 166 33.08 15.06 14.58
N LEU A 167 31.85 15.49 14.83
CA LEU A 167 31.54 16.57 15.77
C LEU A 167 31.63 16.16 17.25
N LEU A 168 31.55 14.86 17.55
CA LEU A 168 31.73 14.32 18.91
C LEU A 168 33.21 14.10 19.28
N PHE A 169 34.08 13.94 18.28
CA PHE A 169 35.51 13.64 18.46
C PHE A 169 36.44 14.81 18.10
N SER A 170 35.91 15.97 17.70
CA SER A 170 36.65 17.23 17.52
C SER A 170 36.40 18.19 18.68
#